data_AF-A0A1Z9EZR9-F1
#
_entry.id   AF-A0A1Z9EZR9-F1
#
_cell.length_a   1.000
_cell.length_b   1.000
_cell.length_c   1.000
_cell.angle_alpha   90.00
_cell.angle_beta   90.00
_cell.angle_gamma   90.00
#
_symmetry.space_group_name_H-M   'P 1'
#
loop_
_entity.id
_entity.type
_entity.pdbx_description
1 polymer ?
#
loop_
_entity_poly.entity_id
_entity_poly.type
_entity_poly.pdbx_seq_one_letter_code
_entity_poly.pdbx_strand_id
1 'polypeptide(L)'
;MNSGNTLVALVSAGLTGGLAGFVLCRFVRWLLDEIEADEGGQDSHANKLGKQELGKSAPHYCSMTVVGCCLVAVGIVWWEVICQGLLPHNVGGPSATSPALFVRAWGHLIFFWFLAAAAWVDIRYRVIPDIITTPGVVCGLIALAIFPEVLLPVPAIKERSFAAATLTADFLVAWGPLSLSKAVDSSVLHLLTTVVLFVLWWVICTSRWTTENKDISKRVVQRVNQCVSEPRNVVFVLGIAILCIVNWFGGVRLAAIESGMIGLAVSAGIVWFTRAGASVALGREAMGMGDVTLMAMVGVWLGWQPAVVIFFLATFIGLIHGLFQLVMHRENELPFGPSLCLAAVLVTLFWQPVWDWASVLFDDVVQLGTVLGLVVVLTAVTLSLWRWLRGKMQSTV
;
A
#
# COMPACT_ATOMS: atom_id res chain seq x y z
N MET A 1 -20.75 -14.45 19.09
CA MET A 1 -19.69 -15.26 19.74
C MET A 1 -19.97 -15.29 21.23
N ASN A 2 -19.72 -16.42 21.91
CA ASN A 2 -19.78 -16.45 23.37
C ASN A 2 -18.56 -15.75 23.98
N SER A 3 -18.70 -15.20 25.19
CA SER A 3 -17.69 -14.36 25.85
C SER A 3 -16.29 -15.01 25.92
N GLY A 4 -16.22 -16.34 26.10
CA GLY A 4 -14.95 -17.08 26.09
C GLY A 4 -14.20 -17.03 24.76
N ASN A 5 -14.89 -17.23 23.63
CA ASN A 5 -14.26 -17.19 22.30
C ASN A 5 -13.81 -15.77 21.94
N THR A 6 -14.58 -14.76 22.35
CA THR A 6 -14.21 -13.35 22.18
C THR A 6 -12.93 -13.03 22.93
N LEU A 7 -12.79 -13.48 24.18
CA LEU A 7 -11.58 -13.26 24.96
C LEU A 7 -10.36 -13.95 24.31
N VAL A 8 -10.50 -15.20 23.88
CA VAL A 8 -9.42 -15.94 23.20
C VAL A 8 -8.99 -15.23 21.91
N ALA A 9 -9.93 -14.74 21.11
CA ALA A 9 -9.65 -13.98 19.89
C ALA A 9 -8.86 -12.69 20.18
N LEU A 10 -9.27 -11.91 21.20
CA LEU A 10 -8.58 -10.66 21.55
C LEU A 10 -7.20 -10.90 22.17
N VAL A 11 -7.05 -11.93 23.02
CA VAL A 11 -5.75 -12.26 23.62
C VAL A 11 -4.78 -12.78 22.56
N SER A 12 -5.22 -13.66 21.66
CA SER A 12 -4.39 -14.12 20.55
C SER A 12 -3.98 -12.97 19.63
N ALA A 13 -4.91 -12.06 19.30
CA ALA A 13 -4.62 -10.83 18.57
C ALA A 13 -3.55 -9.99 19.27
N GLY A 14 -3.68 -9.75 20.58
CA GLY A 14 -2.69 -9.01 21.35
C GLY A 14 -1.30 -9.66 21.32
N LEU A 15 -1.20 -10.98 21.52
CA LEU A 15 0.07 -11.70 21.48
C LEU A 15 0.74 -11.62 20.10
N THR A 16 -0.04 -11.84 19.04
CA THR A 16 0.47 -11.73 17.66
C THR A 16 0.88 -10.30 17.30
N GLY A 17 0.11 -9.29 17.74
CA GLY A 17 0.43 -7.88 17.56
C GLY A 17 1.72 -7.49 18.29
N GLY A 18 1.93 -8.02 19.49
CA GLY A 18 3.16 -7.81 20.25
C GLY A 18 4.39 -8.43 19.56
N LEU A 19 4.26 -9.66 19.06
CA LEU A 19 5.30 -10.30 18.28
C LEU A 19 5.59 -9.52 16.99
N ALA A 20 4.56 -9.11 16.25
CA ALA A 20 4.68 -8.32 15.04
C ALA A 20 5.35 -6.96 15.30
N GLY A 21 5.01 -6.30 16.41
CA GLY A 21 5.64 -5.05 16.84
C GLY A 21 7.11 -5.22 17.24
N PHE A 22 7.46 -6.35 17.87
CA PHE A 22 8.85 -6.67 18.18
C PHE A 22 9.67 -6.87 16.89
N VAL A 23 9.11 -7.63 15.94
CA VAL A 23 9.73 -7.83 14.61
C VAL A 23 9.83 -6.51 13.85
N LEU A 24 8.78 -5.67 13.88
CA LEU A 24 8.78 -4.34 13.26
C LEU A 24 9.90 -3.47 13.80
N CYS A 25 10.01 -3.38 15.14
CA CYS A 25 11.05 -2.60 15.79
C CYS A 25 12.45 -3.07 15.39
N ARG A 26 12.70 -4.39 15.39
CA ARG A 26 13.99 -4.98 14.97
C ARG A 26 14.29 -4.72 13.50
N PHE A 27 13.29 -4.90 12.63
CA PHE A 27 13.43 -4.73 11.18
C PHE A 27 13.70 -3.27 10.82
N VAL A 28 12.88 -2.35 11.33
CA VAL A 28 13.06 -0.91 11.10
C VAL A 28 14.43 -0.48 11.61
N ARG A 29 14.83 -0.89 12.82
CA ARG A 29 16.15 -0.54 13.36
C ARG A 29 17.30 -1.03 12.48
N TRP A 30 17.27 -2.29 12.05
CA TRP A 30 18.25 -2.84 11.13
C TRP A 30 18.31 -2.03 9.83
N LEU A 31 17.16 -1.66 9.28
CA LEU A 31 17.08 -0.89 8.06
C LEU A 31 17.63 0.54 8.23
N LEU A 32 17.36 1.18 9.38
CA LEU A 32 17.91 2.50 9.69
C LEU A 32 19.44 2.44 9.83
N ASP A 33 19.97 1.41 10.51
CA ASP A 33 21.41 1.22 10.65
C ASP A 33 22.10 1.04 9.28
N GLU A 34 21.45 0.39 8.31
CA GLU A 34 21.95 0.23 6.94
C GLU A 34 21.93 1.55 6.14
N ILE A 35 20.85 2.33 6.23
CA ILE A 35 20.74 3.65 5.59
C ILE A 35 21.82 4.60 6.12
N GLU A 36 22.03 4.62 7.44
CA GLU A 36 23.08 5.43 8.07
C GLU A 36 24.50 4.97 7.70
N ALA A 37 24.70 3.67 7.45
CA ALA A 37 25.99 3.14 7.02
C ALA A 37 26.36 3.60 5.60
N ASP A 38 25.38 3.72 4.71
CA ASP A 38 25.56 4.18 3.34
C ASP A 38 25.84 5.70 3.27
N GLU A 39 25.18 6.50 4.13
CA GLU A 39 25.45 7.95 4.27
C GLU A 39 26.74 8.26 5.04
N GLY A 40 27.24 7.31 5.84
CA GLY A 40 28.33 7.49 6.81
C GLY A 40 29.75 7.68 6.25
N GLY A 41 29.90 7.85 4.93
CA GLY A 41 31.19 8.09 4.28
C GLY A 41 31.81 9.47 4.51
N GLN A 42 31.10 10.46 5.10
CA GLN A 42 31.57 11.85 5.09
C GLN A 42 31.60 12.69 6.38
N ASP A 43 31.07 12.29 7.55
CA ASP A 43 31.23 13.13 8.76
C ASP A 43 31.32 12.37 10.10
N SER A 44 32.49 12.43 10.75
CA SER A 44 32.87 11.55 11.87
C SER A 44 32.49 12.04 13.29
N HIS A 45 32.04 13.30 13.47
CA HIS A 45 31.87 13.88 14.82
C HIS A 45 30.40 14.09 15.26
N ALA A 46 29.51 14.52 14.36
CA ALA A 46 28.07 14.63 14.64
C ALA A 46 27.40 13.24 14.77
N ASN A 47 27.84 12.29 13.95
CA ASN A 47 27.34 10.91 13.92
C ASN A 47 27.61 10.15 15.24
N LYS A 48 28.67 10.53 15.99
CA LYS A 48 28.99 9.95 17.30
C LYS A 48 28.04 10.41 18.42
N LEU A 49 27.62 11.68 18.43
CA LEU A 49 26.67 12.19 19.42
C LEU A 49 25.26 11.63 19.18
N GLY A 50 24.83 11.57 17.91
CA GLY A 50 23.55 10.96 17.51
C GLY A 50 23.45 9.48 17.90
N LYS A 51 24.49 8.68 17.64
CA LYS A 51 24.58 7.27 18.08
C LYS A 51 24.45 7.08 19.59
N GLN A 52 24.93 8.04 20.39
CA GLN A 52 24.91 7.96 21.85
C GLN A 52 23.52 8.31 22.45
N GLU A 53 22.78 9.23 21.82
CA GLU A 53 21.38 9.55 22.15
C GLU A 53 20.40 8.45 21.68
N LEU A 54 20.61 7.92 20.46
CA LEU A 54 19.79 6.85 19.89
C LEU A 54 19.92 5.56 20.72
N GLY A 55 21.14 5.23 21.16
CA GLY A 55 21.42 4.07 22.02
C GLY A 55 20.72 4.12 23.39
N LYS A 56 20.48 5.31 23.94
CA LYS A 56 19.78 5.49 25.23
C LYS A 56 18.26 5.43 25.11
N SER A 57 17.69 5.96 24.02
CA SER A 57 16.23 6.00 23.81
C SER A 57 15.67 4.78 23.07
N ALA A 58 16.52 4.00 22.37
CA ALA A 58 16.15 2.79 21.64
C ALA A 58 15.25 1.78 22.39
N PRO A 59 15.49 1.44 23.68
CA PRO A 59 14.62 0.50 24.38
C PRO A 59 13.20 1.05 24.61
N HIS A 60 13.07 2.37 24.79
CA HIS A 60 11.78 3.01 25.04
C HIS A 60 10.90 3.01 23.77
N TYR A 61 11.47 3.37 22.63
CA TYR A 61 10.75 3.34 21.34
C TYR A 61 10.30 1.93 20.98
N CYS A 62 11.15 0.91 21.21
CA CYS A 62 10.80 -0.46 20.91
C CYS A 62 9.62 -0.96 21.74
N SER A 63 9.60 -0.64 23.04
CA SER A 63 8.48 -0.97 23.93
C SER A 63 7.18 -0.30 23.48
N MET A 64 7.24 0.99 23.13
CA MET A 64 6.07 1.72 22.61
C MET A 64 5.54 1.13 21.30
N THR A 65 6.42 0.72 20.38
CA THR A 65 6.02 0.08 19.13
C THR A 65 5.33 -1.26 19.37
N VAL A 66 5.85 -2.09 20.29
CA VAL A 66 5.24 -3.37 20.67
C VAL A 66 3.85 -3.16 21.26
N VAL A 67 3.71 -2.23 22.22
CA VAL A 67 2.41 -1.91 22.84
C VAL A 67 1.44 -1.35 21.80
N GLY A 68 1.89 -0.46 20.92
CA GLY A 68 1.09 0.08 19.83
C GLY A 68 0.57 -1.02 18.89
N CYS A 69 1.43 -1.94 18.47
CA CYS A 69 1.03 -3.05 17.60
C CYS A 69 0.08 -4.04 18.30
N CYS A 70 0.26 -4.29 19.60
CA CYS A 70 -0.72 -5.04 20.40
C CYS A 70 -2.10 -4.39 20.34
N LEU A 71 -2.17 -3.09 20.62
CA LEU A 71 -3.44 -2.35 20.65
C LEU A 71 -4.11 -2.31 19.28
N VAL A 72 -3.33 -2.11 18.20
CA VAL A 72 -3.83 -2.14 16.83
C VAL A 72 -4.38 -3.53 16.48
N ALA A 73 -3.66 -4.61 16.80
CA ALA A 73 -4.13 -5.97 16.54
C ALA A 73 -5.44 -6.31 17.26
N VAL A 74 -5.51 -5.97 18.56
CA VAL A 74 -6.75 -6.12 19.34
C VAL A 74 -7.87 -5.28 18.74
N GLY A 75 -7.59 -4.03 18.38
CA GLY A 75 -8.56 -3.11 17.80
C GLY A 75 -9.12 -3.58 16.46
N ILE A 76 -8.28 -4.13 15.58
CA ILE A 76 -8.72 -4.65 14.27
C ILE A 76 -9.58 -5.90 14.44
N VAL A 77 -9.16 -6.86 15.26
CA VAL A 77 -9.97 -8.07 15.51
C VAL A 77 -11.30 -7.70 16.18
N TRP A 78 -11.27 -6.75 17.13
CA TRP A 78 -12.49 -6.20 17.71
C TRP A 78 -13.40 -5.57 16.65
N TRP A 79 -12.87 -4.69 15.82
CA TRP A 79 -13.64 -3.96 14.82
C TRP A 79 -14.18 -4.85 13.69
N GLU A 80 -13.31 -5.61 13.05
CA GLU A 80 -13.65 -6.36 11.83
C GLU A 80 -14.40 -7.67 12.09
N VAL A 81 -14.08 -8.35 13.19
CA VAL A 81 -14.61 -9.68 13.48
C VAL A 81 -15.77 -9.59 14.46
N ILE A 82 -15.56 -8.91 15.60
CA ILE A 82 -16.54 -8.89 16.69
C ILE A 82 -17.65 -7.88 16.41
N CYS A 83 -17.30 -6.65 16.03
CA CYS A 83 -18.25 -5.61 15.64
C CYS A 83 -18.74 -5.76 14.19
N GLN A 84 -18.06 -6.58 13.38
CA GLN A 84 -18.35 -6.75 11.95
C GLN A 84 -18.38 -5.42 11.18
N GLY A 85 -17.59 -4.44 11.62
CA GLY A 85 -17.72 -3.03 11.23
C GLY A 85 -17.42 -2.72 9.76
N LEU A 86 -16.82 -3.67 9.02
CA LEU A 86 -16.63 -3.56 7.58
C LEU A 86 -17.80 -4.11 6.76
N LEU A 87 -18.66 -4.95 7.34
CA LEU A 87 -19.77 -5.55 6.57
C LEU A 87 -20.83 -4.49 6.24
N PRO A 88 -21.38 -4.47 5.02
CA PRO A 88 -22.48 -3.57 4.67
C PRO A 88 -23.69 -3.71 5.59
N HIS A 89 -24.33 -2.60 5.96
CA HIS A 89 -25.52 -2.60 6.81
C HIS A 89 -26.70 -3.29 6.14
N ASN A 90 -27.51 -4.03 6.92
CA ASN A 90 -28.74 -4.70 6.46
C ASN A 90 -28.52 -5.77 5.36
N VAL A 91 -27.31 -6.31 5.27
CA VAL A 91 -26.92 -7.31 4.27
C VAL A 91 -26.65 -8.65 4.97
N GLY A 92 -27.06 -9.76 4.34
CA GLY A 92 -26.71 -11.09 4.82
C GLY A 92 -25.20 -11.33 4.70
N GLY A 93 -24.52 -11.55 5.83
CA GLY A 93 -23.07 -11.71 5.86
C GLY A 93 -22.59 -12.87 6.75
N PRO A 94 -21.28 -13.18 6.71
CA PRO A 94 -20.69 -14.17 7.61
C PRO A 94 -20.91 -13.78 9.07
N SER A 95 -21.19 -14.76 9.93
CA SER A 95 -21.30 -14.53 11.37
C SER A 95 -19.93 -14.23 12.00
N ALA A 96 -19.90 -13.62 13.19
CA ALA A 96 -18.66 -13.28 13.91
C ALA A 96 -17.75 -14.49 14.21
N THR A 97 -18.24 -15.73 14.07
CA THR A 97 -17.45 -16.95 14.20
C THR A 97 -16.81 -17.42 12.89
N SER A 98 -17.05 -16.73 11.78
CA SER A 98 -16.57 -17.14 10.46
C SER A 98 -15.05 -16.99 10.35
N PRO A 99 -14.33 -18.03 9.85
CA PRO A 99 -12.89 -17.93 9.62
C PRO A 99 -12.53 -16.84 8.60
N ALA A 100 -13.42 -16.52 7.65
CA ALA A 100 -13.18 -15.50 6.63
C ALA A 100 -12.95 -14.10 7.23
N LEU A 101 -13.67 -13.75 8.31
CA LEU A 101 -13.49 -12.45 8.98
C LEU A 101 -12.13 -12.35 9.66
N PHE A 102 -11.67 -13.46 10.27
CA PHE A 102 -10.33 -13.52 10.85
C PHE A 102 -9.25 -13.43 9.79
N VAL A 103 -9.39 -14.18 8.68
CA VAL A 103 -8.44 -14.16 7.57
C VAL A 103 -8.26 -12.74 7.02
N ARG A 104 -9.36 -12.00 6.82
CA ARG A 104 -9.29 -10.59 6.40
C ARG A 104 -8.59 -9.71 7.43
N ALA A 105 -8.97 -9.80 8.70
CA ALA A 105 -8.36 -9.02 9.78
C ALA A 105 -6.84 -9.27 9.88
N TRP A 106 -6.40 -10.52 9.73
CA TRP A 106 -4.98 -10.87 9.69
C TRP A 106 -4.27 -10.33 8.45
N GLY A 107 -4.92 -10.37 7.29
CA GLY A 107 -4.43 -9.74 6.06
C GLY A 107 -4.21 -8.24 6.24
N HIS A 108 -5.20 -7.52 6.76
CA HIS A 108 -5.09 -6.09 7.04
C HIS A 108 -4.03 -5.77 8.10
N LEU A 109 -3.81 -6.64 9.08
CA LEU A 109 -2.72 -6.47 10.05
C LEU A 109 -1.33 -6.54 9.39
N ILE A 110 -1.13 -7.49 8.47
CA ILE A 110 0.11 -7.60 7.69
C ILE A 110 0.28 -6.36 6.80
N PHE A 111 -0.79 -5.95 6.12
CA PHE A 111 -0.78 -4.74 5.29
C PHE A 111 -0.41 -3.48 6.11
N PHE A 112 -1.03 -3.29 7.28
CA PHE A 112 -0.75 -2.16 8.15
C PHE A 112 0.65 -2.21 8.75
N TRP A 113 1.22 -3.40 8.95
CA TRP A 113 2.62 -3.56 9.35
C TRP A 113 3.57 -2.97 8.30
N PHE A 114 3.34 -3.23 7.01
CA PHE A 114 4.12 -2.63 5.93
C PHE A 114 3.93 -1.11 5.86
N LEU A 115 2.69 -0.62 6.01
CA LEU A 115 2.42 0.83 6.05
C LEU A 115 3.10 1.51 7.23
N ALA A 116 3.08 0.89 8.41
CA ALA A 116 3.74 1.41 9.60
C ALA A 116 5.27 1.46 9.42
N ALA A 117 5.86 0.42 8.82
CA ALA A 117 7.28 0.41 8.48
C ALA A 117 7.62 1.54 7.50
N ALA A 118 6.86 1.69 6.42
CA ALA A 118 7.07 2.73 5.41
C ALA A 118 6.92 4.14 6.00
N ALA A 119 5.83 4.39 6.74
CA ALA A 119 5.58 5.68 7.37
C ALA A 119 6.67 6.06 8.38
N TRP A 120 7.17 5.10 9.17
CA TRP A 120 8.21 5.38 10.16
C TRP A 120 9.54 5.78 9.53
N VAL A 121 9.95 5.06 8.48
CA VAL A 121 11.17 5.38 7.74
C VAL A 121 11.01 6.72 7.01
N ASP A 122 9.86 6.99 6.40
CA ASP A 122 9.61 8.24 5.68
C ASP A 122 9.57 9.46 6.62
N ILE A 123 9.03 9.33 7.84
CA ILE A 123 9.08 10.43 8.84
C ILE A 123 10.52 10.79 9.21
N ARG A 124 11.42 9.81 9.24
CA ARG A 124 12.81 9.99 9.69
C ARG A 124 13.75 10.44 8.57
N TYR A 125 13.67 9.81 7.40
CA TYR A 125 14.62 9.99 6.30
C TYR A 125 13.98 10.55 5.03
N ARG A 126 12.65 10.78 5.01
CA ARG A 126 11.91 11.29 3.84
C ARG A 126 12.09 10.45 2.57
N VAL A 127 12.35 9.16 2.76
CA VAL A 127 12.53 8.16 1.70
C VAL A 127 11.74 6.91 2.08
N ILE A 128 11.03 6.34 1.11
CA ILE A 128 10.39 5.02 1.23
C ILE A 128 11.24 4.00 0.47
N PRO A 129 11.89 3.05 1.16
CA PRO A 129 12.79 2.11 0.52
C PRO A 129 12.06 0.92 -0.12
N ASP A 130 12.57 0.48 -1.27
CA ASP A 130 12.02 -0.64 -2.05
C ASP A 130 11.98 -1.96 -1.26
N ILE A 131 12.82 -2.11 -0.24
CA ILE A 131 12.84 -3.28 0.66
C ILE A 131 11.58 -3.42 1.50
N ILE A 132 10.75 -2.37 1.61
CA ILE A 132 9.45 -2.43 2.27
C ILE A 132 8.35 -2.67 1.23
N THR A 133 8.30 -1.84 0.19
CA THR A 133 7.19 -1.82 -0.78
C THR A 133 7.20 -3.02 -1.72
N THR A 134 8.39 -3.49 -2.14
CA THR A 134 8.52 -4.61 -3.08
C THR A 134 8.13 -5.94 -2.43
N PRO A 135 8.64 -6.31 -1.24
CA PRO A 135 8.10 -7.47 -0.52
C PRO A 135 6.63 -7.30 -0.15
N GLY A 136 6.19 -6.08 0.19
CA GLY A 136 4.78 -5.79 0.44
C GLY A 136 3.86 -6.11 -0.74
N VAL A 137 4.28 -5.81 -1.97
CA VAL A 137 3.57 -6.20 -3.21
C VAL A 137 3.50 -7.71 -3.34
N VAL A 138 4.63 -8.42 -3.16
CA VAL A 138 4.67 -9.89 -3.26
C VAL A 138 3.81 -10.54 -2.17
N CYS A 139 3.89 -10.06 -0.94
CA CYS A 139 3.04 -10.52 0.17
C CYS A 139 1.56 -10.28 -0.13
N GLY A 140 1.20 -9.16 -0.75
CA GLY A 140 -0.17 -8.90 -1.21
C GLY A 140 -0.62 -9.89 -2.28
N LEU A 141 0.23 -10.19 -3.27
CA LEU A 141 -0.07 -11.21 -4.29
C LEU A 141 -0.25 -12.60 -3.67
N ILE A 142 0.60 -12.98 -2.71
CA ILE A 142 0.45 -14.24 -1.97
C ILE A 142 -0.86 -14.24 -1.17
N ALA A 143 -1.18 -13.14 -0.48
CA ALA A 143 -2.40 -13.00 0.28
C ALA A 143 -3.63 -13.18 -0.61
N LEU A 144 -3.71 -12.50 -1.75
CA LEU A 144 -4.82 -12.64 -2.70
C LEU A 144 -4.90 -14.03 -3.35
N ALA A 145 -3.75 -14.66 -3.63
CA ALA A 145 -3.70 -16.00 -4.20
C ALA A 145 -4.28 -17.06 -3.23
N ILE A 146 -3.98 -16.95 -1.94
CA ILE A 146 -4.38 -17.93 -0.93
C ILE A 146 -5.75 -17.58 -0.33
N PHE A 147 -5.96 -16.30 -0.02
CA PHE A 147 -7.05 -15.74 0.78
C PHE A 147 -7.69 -14.53 0.08
N PRO A 148 -8.55 -14.73 -0.93
CA PRO A 148 -9.24 -13.63 -1.60
C PRO A 148 -10.15 -12.83 -0.66
N GLU A 149 -10.48 -13.37 0.52
CA GLU A 149 -11.31 -12.67 1.52
C GLU A 149 -10.61 -11.45 2.15
N VAL A 150 -9.32 -11.25 1.89
CA VAL A 150 -8.57 -10.05 2.29
C VAL A 150 -9.11 -8.79 1.59
N LEU A 151 -9.76 -8.92 0.43
CA LEU A 151 -10.37 -7.79 -0.27
C LEU A 151 -11.54 -7.18 0.53
N LEU A 152 -11.78 -5.90 0.28
CA LEU A 152 -12.79 -5.14 0.99
C LEU A 152 -14.21 -5.58 0.60
N PRO A 153 -15.13 -5.71 1.58
CA PRO A 153 -16.48 -6.20 1.34
C PRO A 153 -17.38 -5.13 0.72
N VAL A 154 -18.30 -5.52 -0.16
CA VAL A 154 -19.30 -4.67 -0.79
C VAL A 154 -20.66 -5.39 -0.86
N PRO A 155 -21.78 -4.65 -0.90
CA PRO A 155 -23.09 -5.26 -1.05
C PRO A 155 -23.27 -5.79 -2.47
N ALA A 156 -23.75 -7.02 -2.62
CA ALA A 156 -24.12 -7.60 -3.91
C ALA A 156 -25.58 -8.07 -3.89
N ILE A 157 -26.28 -7.83 -5.00
CA ILE A 157 -27.64 -8.32 -5.21
C ILE A 157 -27.55 -9.78 -5.63
N LYS A 158 -28.12 -10.67 -4.82
CA LYS A 158 -28.24 -12.09 -5.14
C LYS A 158 -29.68 -12.41 -5.51
N GLU A 159 -29.89 -12.68 -6.80
CA GLU A 159 -31.16 -13.16 -7.34
C GLU A 159 -31.51 -14.54 -6.79
N ARG A 160 -32.80 -14.77 -6.51
CA ARG A 160 -33.31 -16.05 -6.02
C ARG A 160 -34.46 -16.50 -6.90
N SER A 161 -34.44 -17.77 -7.34
CA SER A 161 -35.38 -18.30 -8.34
C SER A 161 -36.87 -18.16 -7.96
N PHE A 162 -37.18 -18.12 -6.66
CA PHE A 162 -38.57 -18.11 -6.15
C PHE A 162 -38.76 -17.15 -4.96
N ALA A 163 -37.87 -16.17 -4.77
CA ALA A 163 -37.94 -15.21 -3.67
C ALA A 163 -37.41 -13.85 -4.12
N ALA A 164 -37.77 -12.79 -3.38
CA ALA A 164 -37.21 -11.47 -3.62
C ALA A 164 -35.68 -11.50 -3.55
N ALA A 165 -35.04 -10.71 -4.42
CA ALA A 165 -33.59 -10.55 -4.41
C ALA A 165 -33.13 -10.09 -3.02
N THR A 166 -32.02 -10.65 -2.56
CA THR A 166 -31.47 -10.32 -1.24
C THR A 166 -30.07 -9.77 -1.39
N LEU A 167 -29.74 -8.74 -0.60
CA LEU A 167 -28.38 -8.24 -0.51
C LEU A 167 -27.55 -9.21 0.34
N THR A 168 -26.41 -9.64 -0.21
CA THR A 168 -25.40 -10.42 0.51
C THR A 168 -24.04 -9.76 0.45
N ALA A 169 -23.22 -9.94 1.49
CA ALA A 169 -21.89 -9.39 1.52
C ALA A 169 -21.00 -10.17 0.55
N ASP A 170 -20.30 -9.43 -0.30
CA ASP A 170 -19.43 -9.97 -1.34
C ASP A 170 -18.10 -9.21 -1.34
N PHE A 171 -17.12 -9.62 -2.14
CA PHE A 171 -15.82 -8.95 -2.21
C PHE A 171 -15.75 -8.01 -3.40
N LEU A 172 -15.10 -6.85 -3.21
CA LEU A 172 -14.85 -5.91 -4.29
C LEU A 172 -13.68 -6.41 -5.15
N VAL A 173 -13.97 -6.70 -6.42
CA VAL A 173 -12.97 -6.99 -7.45
C VAL A 173 -12.92 -5.87 -8.49
N ALA A 174 -12.08 -6.02 -9.52
CA ALA A 174 -11.82 -4.99 -10.52
C ALA A 174 -13.09 -4.38 -11.14
N TRP A 175 -14.12 -5.20 -11.34
CA TRP A 175 -15.34 -4.85 -12.07
C TRP A 175 -16.58 -4.77 -11.19
N GLY A 176 -16.41 -4.56 -9.88
CA GLY A 176 -17.50 -4.51 -8.90
C GLY A 176 -17.55 -5.74 -8.00
N PRO A 177 -18.73 -6.13 -7.46
CA PRO A 177 -18.86 -7.31 -6.62
C PRO A 177 -18.50 -8.60 -7.37
N LEU A 178 -17.78 -9.52 -6.70
CA LEU A 178 -17.28 -10.76 -7.29
C LEU A 178 -18.37 -11.61 -7.96
N SER A 179 -19.55 -11.71 -7.38
CA SER A 179 -20.70 -12.46 -7.92
C SER A 179 -21.26 -11.90 -9.23
N LEU A 180 -21.03 -10.60 -9.49
CA LEU A 180 -21.42 -9.93 -10.73
C LEU A 180 -20.26 -9.85 -11.74
N SER A 181 -19.03 -10.12 -11.29
CA SER A 181 -17.84 -10.11 -12.13
C SER A 181 -17.84 -11.32 -13.08
N LYS A 182 -17.68 -11.05 -14.38
CA LYS A 182 -17.56 -12.07 -15.44
C LYS A 182 -16.19 -12.77 -15.46
N ALA A 183 -15.24 -12.33 -14.64
CA ALA A 183 -13.86 -12.84 -14.65
C ALA A 183 -13.72 -14.05 -13.73
N VAL A 184 -13.97 -15.26 -14.26
CA VAL A 184 -13.85 -16.49 -13.47
C VAL A 184 -13.04 -17.57 -14.20
N ASP A 185 -12.97 -17.51 -15.53
CA ASP A 185 -12.31 -18.56 -16.32
C ASP A 185 -10.84 -18.25 -16.60
N SER A 186 -10.02 -19.29 -16.46
CA SER A 186 -8.60 -19.24 -16.83
C SER A 186 -8.47 -18.95 -18.32
N SER A 187 -7.70 -17.92 -18.66
CA SER A 187 -7.48 -17.55 -20.05
C SER A 187 -6.05 -17.06 -20.27
N VAL A 188 -5.49 -17.40 -21.44
CA VAL A 188 -4.15 -16.95 -21.83
C VAL A 188 -4.09 -15.43 -21.90
N LEU A 189 -5.18 -14.79 -22.35
CA LEU A 189 -5.27 -13.34 -22.41
C LEU A 189 -5.15 -12.71 -21.02
N HIS A 190 -5.83 -13.26 -20.01
CA HIS A 190 -5.78 -12.75 -18.64
C HIS A 190 -4.39 -12.95 -18.00
N LEU A 191 -3.74 -14.10 -18.26
CA LEU A 191 -2.37 -14.30 -17.81
C LEU A 191 -1.42 -13.29 -18.48
N LEU A 192 -1.58 -13.04 -19.78
CA LEU A 192 -0.76 -12.07 -20.50
C LEU A 192 -0.95 -10.66 -19.94
N THR A 193 -2.18 -10.22 -19.67
CA THR A 193 -2.43 -8.87 -19.14
C THR A 193 -1.84 -8.71 -17.74
N THR A 194 -2.09 -9.66 -16.83
CA THR A 194 -1.53 -9.60 -15.47
C THR A 194 -0.01 -9.67 -15.44
N VAL A 195 0.60 -10.53 -16.27
CA VAL A 195 2.06 -10.61 -16.42
C VAL A 195 2.63 -9.31 -16.99
N VAL A 196 2.00 -8.73 -18.02
CA VAL A 196 2.47 -7.45 -18.60
C VAL A 196 2.41 -6.33 -17.56
N LEU A 197 1.32 -6.20 -16.80
CA LEU A 197 1.22 -5.21 -15.73
C LEU A 197 2.30 -5.41 -14.67
N PHE A 198 2.56 -6.65 -14.26
CA PHE A 198 3.59 -6.98 -13.28
C PHE A 198 5.00 -6.66 -13.79
N VAL A 199 5.30 -7.05 -15.04
CA VAL A 199 6.60 -6.77 -15.68
C VAL A 199 6.80 -5.27 -15.82
N LEU A 200 5.79 -4.52 -16.26
CA LEU A 200 5.88 -3.06 -16.39
C LEU A 200 6.18 -2.40 -15.05
N TRP A 201 5.44 -2.75 -14.00
CA TRP A 201 5.74 -2.28 -12.65
C TRP A 201 7.13 -2.69 -12.20
N TRP A 202 7.53 -3.94 -12.39
CA TRP A 202 8.86 -4.40 -12.02
C TRP A 202 9.97 -3.61 -12.75
N VAL A 203 9.79 -3.29 -14.04
CA VAL A 203 10.76 -2.49 -14.78
C VAL A 203 10.82 -1.04 -14.31
N ILE A 204 9.67 -0.41 -14.05
CA ILE A 204 9.57 1.03 -13.76
C ILE A 204 9.84 1.34 -12.29
N CYS A 205 9.31 0.52 -11.38
CA CYS A 205 9.26 0.80 -9.95
C CYS A 205 10.39 0.15 -9.15
N THR A 206 10.99 -0.93 -9.64
CA THR A 206 12.13 -1.54 -8.92
C THR A 206 13.43 -0.99 -9.47
N SER A 207 14.16 -0.27 -8.63
CA SER A 207 15.48 0.27 -8.96
C SER A 207 16.44 -0.86 -9.34
N ARG A 208 17.32 -0.63 -10.32
CA ARG A 208 18.44 -1.55 -10.55
C ARG A 208 19.41 -1.36 -9.40
N TRP A 209 19.64 -2.40 -8.61
CA TRP A 209 20.72 -2.45 -7.63
C TRP A 209 22.07 -2.52 -8.38
N THR A 210 22.48 -1.45 -9.04
CA THR A 210 23.80 -1.37 -9.66
C THR A 210 24.80 -1.03 -8.57
N THR A 211 25.37 -2.07 -7.96
CA THR A 211 26.69 -1.93 -7.37
C THR A 211 27.64 -1.72 -8.54
N GLU A 212 28.16 -0.51 -8.71
CA GLU A 212 29.24 -0.22 -9.65
C GLU A 212 30.49 -0.98 -9.16
N ASN A 213 30.58 -2.26 -9.49
CA ASN A 213 31.76 -3.06 -9.20
C ASN A 213 32.42 -3.42 -10.53
N LYS A 214 33.45 -2.64 -10.87
CA LYS A 214 34.43 -2.94 -11.91
C LYS A 214 35.14 -4.25 -11.53
N ASP A 215 34.65 -5.39 -12.02
CA ASP A 215 35.47 -6.60 -12.09
C ASP A 215 35.04 -7.48 -13.26
N ILE A 216 35.72 -7.27 -14.39
CA ILE A 216 35.49 -7.86 -15.72
C ILE A 216 36.05 -9.31 -15.80
N SER A 217 35.95 -10.11 -14.74
CA SER A 217 36.45 -11.50 -14.79
C SER A 217 35.79 -12.44 -13.77
N LYS A 218 34.49 -12.71 -13.92
CA LYS A 218 33.88 -13.85 -13.23
C LYS A 218 33.10 -14.77 -14.18
N ARG A 219 33.36 -16.08 -14.00
CA ARG A 219 32.83 -17.23 -14.76
C ARG A 219 31.30 -17.20 -14.80
N VAL A 220 30.72 -17.72 -15.88
CA VAL A 220 29.27 -17.76 -16.16
C VAL A 220 28.45 -18.26 -14.97
N VAL A 221 28.92 -19.27 -14.23
CA VAL A 221 28.25 -19.82 -13.03
C VAL A 221 28.16 -18.79 -11.88
N GLN A 222 29.18 -17.94 -11.70
CA GLN A 222 29.14 -16.86 -10.71
C GLN A 222 28.19 -15.73 -11.13
N ARG A 223 28.07 -15.44 -12.44
CA ARG A 223 27.09 -14.48 -12.94
C ARG A 223 25.65 -14.98 -12.76
N VAL A 224 25.38 -16.27 -12.97
CA VAL A 224 24.05 -16.85 -12.75
C VAL A 224 23.70 -16.83 -11.26
N ASN A 225 24.61 -17.20 -10.37
CA ASN A 225 24.35 -17.18 -8.93
C ASN A 225 24.14 -15.75 -8.38
N GLN A 226 24.89 -14.79 -8.92
CA GLN A 226 24.75 -13.37 -8.57
C GLN A 226 23.44 -12.77 -9.13
N CYS A 227 23.06 -13.16 -10.35
CA CYS A 227 21.77 -12.81 -10.96
C CYS A 227 20.58 -13.37 -10.15
N VAL A 228 20.66 -14.60 -9.65
CA VAL A 228 19.58 -15.22 -8.84
C VAL A 228 19.54 -14.65 -7.41
N SER A 229 20.66 -14.16 -6.89
CA SER A 229 20.75 -13.60 -5.53
C SER A 229 20.39 -12.12 -5.45
N GLU A 230 20.14 -11.45 -6.57
CA GLU A 230 19.60 -10.10 -6.57
C GLU A 230 18.13 -10.12 -6.10
N PRO A 231 17.77 -9.38 -5.03
CA PRO A 231 16.40 -9.40 -4.48
C PRO A 231 15.35 -9.03 -5.53
N ARG A 232 15.73 -8.17 -6.48
CA ARG A 232 14.91 -7.77 -7.63
C ARG A 232 14.52 -8.94 -8.53
N ASN A 233 15.45 -9.87 -8.79
CA ASN A 233 15.20 -11.02 -9.67
C ASN A 233 14.42 -12.11 -8.94
N VAL A 234 14.63 -12.24 -7.62
CA VAL A 234 13.79 -13.11 -6.77
C VAL A 234 12.33 -12.67 -6.81
N VAL A 235 12.07 -11.37 -6.65
CA VAL A 235 10.71 -10.80 -6.75
C VAL A 235 10.09 -11.08 -8.11
N PHE A 236 10.87 -10.92 -9.18
CA PHE A 236 10.41 -11.20 -10.55
C PHE A 236 9.96 -12.65 -10.70
N VAL A 237 10.84 -13.60 -10.36
CA VAL A 237 10.56 -15.04 -10.49
C VAL A 237 9.37 -15.43 -9.63
N LEU A 238 9.32 -14.95 -8.39
CA LEU A 238 8.25 -15.28 -7.46
C LEU A 238 6.90 -14.71 -7.92
N GLY A 239 6.85 -13.46 -8.36
CA GLY A 239 5.63 -12.84 -8.89
C GLY A 239 5.10 -13.56 -10.12
N ILE A 240 5.97 -13.87 -11.10
CA ILE A 240 5.57 -14.65 -12.29
C ILE A 240 5.07 -16.04 -11.90
N ALA A 241 5.74 -16.72 -10.96
CA ALA A 241 5.30 -18.03 -10.47
C ALA A 241 3.90 -17.97 -9.85
N ILE A 242 3.63 -16.97 -9.00
CA ILE A 242 2.31 -16.77 -8.38
C ILE A 242 1.24 -16.54 -9.44
N LEU A 243 1.47 -15.63 -10.40
CA LEU A 243 0.50 -15.33 -11.46
C LEU A 243 0.17 -16.56 -12.32
N CYS A 244 1.19 -17.34 -12.69
CA CYS A 244 1.00 -18.58 -13.43
C CYS A 244 0.21 -19.63 -12.62
N ILE A 245 0.53 -19.81 -11.34
CA ILE A 245 -0.16 -20.75 -10.45
C ILE A 245 -1.63 -20.35 -10.29
N VAL A 246 -1.92 -19.08 -10.01
CA VAL A 246 -3.30 -18.62 -9.81
C VAL A 246 -4.11 -18.74 -11.11
N ASN A 247 -3.54 -18.36 -12.24
CA ASN A 247 -4.20 -18.54 -13.54
C ASN A 247 -4.50 -20.00 -13.85
N TRP A 248 -3.64 -20.94 -13.42
CA TRP A 248 -3.89 -22.36 -13.58
C TRP A 248 -5.10 -22.84 -12.75
N PHE A 249 -5.25 -22.34 -11.52
CA PHE A 249 -6.38 -22.70 -10.66
C PHE A 249 -7.69 -21.99 -11.04
N GLY A 250 -7.62 -20.78 -11.61
CA GLY A 250 -8.78 -19.99 -12.00
C GLY A 250 -9.68 -19.60 -10.81
N GLY A 251 -10.92 -19.22 -11.12
CA GLY A 251 -11.95 -18.96 -10.11
C GLY A 251 -11.76 -17.65 -9.35
N VAL A 252 -12.22 -17.63 -8.09
CA VAL A 252 -12.24 -16.42 -7.25
C VAL A 252 -10.86 -15.81 -6.98
N ARG A 253 -9.81 -16.64 -6.96
CA ARG A 253 -8.43 -16.20 -6.74
C ARG A 253 -7.90 -15.41 -7.94
N LEU A 254 -8.34 -15.79 -9.14
CA LEU A 254 -7.99 -15.10 -10.38
C LEU A 254 -8.59 -13.69 -10.40
N ALA A 255 -9.88 -13.57 -10.07
CA ALA A 255 -10.55 -12.27 -9.94
C ALA A 255 -9.89 -11.38 -8.89
N ALA A 256 -9.44 -11.96 -7.77
CA ALA A 256 -8.73 -11.24 -6.71
C ALA A 256 -7.37 -10.71 -7.20
N ILE A 257 -6.56 -11.56 -7.84
CA ILE A 257 -5.26 -11.17 -8.41
C ILE A 257 -5.43 -10.14 -9.52
N GLU A 258 -6.43 -10.27 -10.38
CA GLU A 258 -6.75 -9.26 -11.40
C GLU A 258 -7.01 -7.90 -10.75
N SER A 259 -7.86 -7.88 -9.71
CA SER A 259 -8.15 -6.67 -8.94
C SER A 259 -6.89 -6.04 -8.35
N GLY A 260 -6.01 -6.86 -7.74
CA GLY A 260 -4.74 -6.39 -7.18
C GLY A 260 -3.77 -5.88 -8.25
N MET A 261 -3.69 -6.53 -9.41
CA MET A 261 -2.80 -6.11 -10.51
C MET A 261 -3.28 -4.83 -11.19
N ILE A 262 -4.59 -4.69 -11.42
CA ILE A 262 -5.19 -3.44 -11.89
C ILE A 262 -5.02 -2.36 -10.83
N GLY A 263 -5.21 -2.71 -9.55
CA GLY A 263 -4.93 -1.87 -8.40
C GLY A 263 -3.54 -1.29 -8.45
N LEU A 264 -2.52 -2.14 -8.53
CA LEU A 264 -1.12 -1.79 -8.67
C LEU A 264 -0.87 -0.83 -9.84
N ALA A 265 -1.45 -1.12 -11.01
CA ALA A 265 -1.23 -0.31 -12.20
C ALA A 265 -1.88 1.07 -12.11
N VAL A 266 -3.14 1.12 -11.66
CA VAL A 266 -3.91 2.37 -11.55
C VAL A 266 -3.34 3.26 -10.45
N SER A 267 -3.08 2.71 -9.27
CA SER A 267 -2.59 3.48 -8.13
C SER A 267 -1.17 4.03 -8.37
N ALA A 268 -0.26 3.19 -8.87
CA ALA A 268 1.08 3.63 -9.25
C ALA A 268 1.02 4.63 -10.41
N GLY A 269 0.15 4.37 -11.40
CA GLY A 269 -0.05 5.24 -12.55
C GLY A 269 -0.50 6.64 -12.16
N ILE A 270 -1.51 6.77 -11.30
CA ILE A 270 -2.02 8.08 -10.85
C ILE A 270 -0.91 8.88 -10.16
N VAL A 271 -0.18 8.29 -9.22
CA VAL A 271 0.93 8.98 -8.52
C VAL A 271 2.08 9.30 -9.48
N TRP A 272 2.37 8.42 -10.43
CA TRP A 272 3.44 8.65 -11.40
C TRP A 272 3.08 9.79 -12.37
N PHE A 273 1.84 9.86 -12.85
CA PHE A 273 1.38 10.95 -13.72
C PHE A 273 1.33 12.29 -12.98
N THR A 274 0.87 12.32 -11.73
CA THR A 274 0.88 13.55 -10.92
C THR A 274 2.31 14.02 -10.67
N ARG A 275 3.23 13.10 -10.32
CA ARG A 275 4.67 13.37 -10.20
C ARG A 275 5.24 13.94 -11.49
N ALA A 276 4.97 13.32 -12.63
CA ALA A 276 5.50 13.75 -13.92
C ALA A 276 5.01 15.17 -14.28
N GLY A 277 3.70 15.43 -14.18
CA GLY A 277 3.12 16.74 -14.45
C GLY A 277 3.66 17.84 -13.54
N ALA A 278 3.74 17.57 -12.23
CA ALA A 278 4.28 18.51 -11.26
C ALA A 278 5.78 18.75 -11.44
N SER A 279 6.56 17.72 -11.79
CA SER A 279 8.01 17.84 -11.98
C SER A 279 8.35 18.68 -13.21
N VAL A 280 7.60 18.50 -14.31
CA VAL A 280 7.72 19.34 -15.51
C VAL A 280 7.38 20.80 -15.17
N ALA A 281 6.32 21.04 -14.40
CA ALA A 281 5.91 22.38 -14.01
C ALA A 281 6.95 23.10 -13.11
N LEU A 282 7.47 22.40 -12.11
CA LEU A 282 8.44 22.95 -11.15
C LEU A 282 9.87 23.00 -11.71
N GLY A 283 10.21 22.21 -12.72
CA GLY A 283 11.57 22.10 -13.27
C GLY A 283 12.56 21.38 -12.34
N ARG A 284 12.03 20.66 -11.35
CA ARG A 284 12.75 19.78 -10.42
C ARG A 284 11.83 18.63 -10.07
N GLU A 285 12.37 17.55 -9.53
CA GLU A 285 11.55 16.44 -9.06
C GLU A 285 10.56 16.90 -7.99
N ALA A 286 9.28 16.67 -8.23
CA ALA A 286 8.20 17.15 -7.36
C ALA A 286 7.83 16.18 -6.23
N MET A 287 8.05 14.88 -6.44
CA MET A 287 7.59 13.81 -5.57
C MET A 287 8.54 12.61 -5.68
N GLY A 288 8.70 11.83 -4.60
CA GLY A 288 9.61 10.69 -4.58
C GLY A 288 9.07 9.49 -5.36
N MET A 289 9.96 8.65 -5.89
CA MET A 289 9.54 7.37 -6.51
C MET A 289 8.93 6.42 -5.47
N GLY A 290 9.37 6.54 -4.21
CA GLY A 290 8.87 5.73 -3.09
C GLY A 290 7.35 5.82 -2.90
N ASP A 291 6.73 6.98 -3.14
CA ASP A 291 5.27 7.11 -3.05
C ASP A 291 4.54 6.31 -4.14
N VAL A 292 5.13 6.21 -5.33
CA VAL A 292 4.61 5.40 -6.44
C VAL A 292 4.67 3.92 -6.08
N THR A 293 5.78 3.46 -5.50
CA THR A 293 5.94 2.05 -5.12
C THR A 293 5.09 1.68 -3.90
N LEU A 294 4.89 2.62 -2.97
CA LEU A 294 3.96 2.47 -1.86
C LEU A 294 2.53 2.34 -2.37
N MET A 295 2.09 3.20 -3.29
CA MET A 295 0.74 3.10 -3.85
C MET A 295 0.55 1.86 -4.71
N ALA A 296 1.60 1.39 -5.41
CA ALA A 296 1.57 0.09 -6.08
C ALA A 296 1.25 -1.05 -5.09
N MET A 297 1.91 -1.06 -3.93
CA MET A 297 1.63 -2.00 -2.84
C MET A 297 0.18 -1.88 -2.35
N VAL A 298 -0.28 -0.67 -2.02
CA VAL A 298 -1.67 -0.42 -1.59
C VAL A 298 -2.68 -0.96 -2.61
N GLY A 299 -2.41 -0.74 -3.90
CA GLY A 299 -3.24 -1.22 -5.00
C GLY A 299 -3.34 -2.75 -5.06
N VAL A 300 -2.25 -3.48 -4.82
CA VAL A 300 -2.30 -4.95 -4.73
C VAL A 300 -3.19 -5.41 -3.60
N TRP A 301 -3.08 -4.80 -2.41
CA TRP A 301 -3.80 -5.28 -1.24
C TRP A 301 -5.30 -4.99 -1.28
N LEU A 302 -5.70 -3.84 -1.81
CA LEU A 302 -7.08 -3.36 -1.71
C LEU A 302 -7.82 -3.31 -3.06
N GLY A 303 -7.11 -3.37 -4.18
CA GLY A 303 -7.65 -3.11 -5.52
C GLY A 303 -7.59 -1.63 -5.89
N TRP A 304 -8.09 -1.30 -7.09
CA TRP A 304 -7.92 0.04 -7.66
C TRP A 304 -8.92 1.07 -7.11
N GLN A 305 -10.16 0.68 -6.83
CA GLN A 305 -11.19 1.61 -6.35
C GLN A 305 -10.82 2.21 -4.99
N PRO A 306 -10.47 1.40 -3.96
CA PRO A 306 -10.03 1.96 -2.68
C PRO A 306 -8.74 2.78 -2.84
N ALA A 307 -7.81 2.35 -3.71
CA ALA A 307 -6.56 3.06 -3.94
C ALA A 307 -6.76 4.46 -4.53
N VAL A 308 -7.74 4.67 -5.41
CA VAL A 308 -8.11 6.00 -5.92
C VAL A 308 -8.62 6.88 -4.76
N VAL A 309 -9.50 6.36 -3.91
CA VAL A 309 -10.00 7.09 -2.73
C VAL A 309 -8.86 7.45 -1.78
N ILE A 310 -7.95 6.51 -1.53
CA ILE A 310 -6.77 6.70 -0.68
C ILE A 310 -5.89 7.82 -1.20
N PHE A 311 -5.63 7.85 -2.51
CA PHE A 311 -4.82 8.91 -3.12
C PHE A 311 -5.41 10.29 -2.84
N PHE A 312 -6.71 10.49 -3.10
CA PHE A 312 -7.36 11.78 -2.84
C PHE A 312 -7.41 12.11 -1.35
N LEU A 313 -7.79 11.16 -0.49
CA LEU A 313 -7.83 11.38 0.95
C LEU A 313 -6.45 11.77 1.50
N ALA A 314 -5.38 11.14 1.00
CA ALA A 314 -4.01 11.49 1.37
C ALA A 314 -3.64 12.92 0.99
N THR A 315 -4.08 13.42 -0.17
CA THR A 315 -3.84 14.83 -0.54
C THR A 315 -4.51 15.81 0.44
N PHE A 316 -5.71 15.51 0.93
CA PHE A 316 -6.37 16.33 1.95
C PHE A 316 -5.67 16.26 3.31
N ILE A 317 -5.29 15.05 3.75
CA ILE A 317 -4.54 14.86 4.99
C ILE A 317 -3.19 15.59 4.92
N GLY A 318 -2.46 15.43 3.81
CA GLY A 318 -1.18 16.09 3.55
C GLY A 318 -1.32 17.62 3.52
N LEU A 319 -2.40 18.14 2.94
CA LEU A 319 -2.69 19.58 2.95
C LEU A 319 -2.93 20.11 4.37
N ILE A 320 -3.71 19.40 5.18
CA ILE A 320 -3.97 19.80 6.58
C ILE A 320 -2.67 19.79 7.38
N HIS A 321 -1.87 18.72 7.28
CA HIS A 321 -0.57 18.65 7.94
C HIS A 321 0.39 19.73 7.45
N GLY A 322 0.40 20.00 6.13
CA GLY A 322 1.22 21.05 5.54
C GLY A 322 0.86 22.45 6.01
N LEU A 323 -0.44 22.73 6.13
CA LEU A 323 -0.90 24.00 6.66
C LEU A 323 -0.53 24.15 8.14
N PHE A 324 -0.70 23.10 8.95
CA PHE A 324 -0.31 23.11 10.35
C PHE A 324 1.18 23.38 10.54
N GLN A 325 2.04 22.73 9.75
CA GLN A 325 3.49 22.94 9.81
C GLN A 325 3.93 24.31 9.31
N LEU A 326 3.27 24.84 8.26
CA LEU A 326 3.53 26.19 7.77
C LEU A 326 3.29 27.24 8.87
N VAL A 327 2.24 27.04 9.68
CA VAL A 327 1.91 27.93 10.80
C VAL A 327 2.88 27.77 11.97
N MET A 328 3.29 26.54 12.31
CA MET A 328 4.07 26.26 13.53
C MET A 328 5.59 26.32 13.35
N HIS A 329 6.14 25.72 12.29
CA HIS A 329 7.56 25.37 12.22
C HIS A 329 8.33 25.99 11.05
N ARG A 330 7.64 26.62 10.08
CA ARG A 330 8.25 27.25 8.88
C ARG A 330 9.22 26.33 8.12
N GLU A 331 9.03 25.01 8.19
CA GLU A 331 9.78 24.04 7.40
C GLU A 331 9.19 23.92 5.99
N ASN A 332 10.05 23.68 5.00
CA ASN A 332 9.68 23.76 3.58
C ASN A 332 9.44 22.39 2.92
N GLU A 333 9.72 21.27 3.60
CA GLU A 333 9.69 19.93 2.99
C GLU A 333 9.02 18.92 3.92
N LEU A 334 7.95 18.29 3.42
CA LEU A 334 7.14 17.34 4.19
C LEU A 334 7.10 15.98 3.51
N PRO A 335 7.33 14.89 4.26
CA PRO A 335 7.14 13.54 3.74
C PRO A 335 5.66 13.29 3.45
N PHE A 336 5.34 12.91 2.22
CA PHE A 336 3.97 12.61 1.81
C PHE A 336 3.53 11.19 2.19
N GLY A 337 4.47 10.25 2.34
CA GLY A 337 4.24 8.84 2.65
C GLY A 337 3.38 8.59 3.89
N PRO A 338 3.56 9.28 5.03
CA PRO A 338 2.71 9.13 6.21
C PRO A 338 1.25 9.49 5.93
N SER A 339 0.99 10.47 5.07
CA SER A 339 -0.38 10.84 4.70
C SER A 339 -1.04 9.76 3.83
N LEU A 340 -0.28 9.14 2.92
CA LEU A 340 -0.72 7.97 2.15
C LEU A 340 -1.01 6.78 3.05
N CYS A 341 -0.10 6.46 3.97
CA CYS A 341 -0.28 5.35 4.91
C CYS A 341 -1.49 5.58 5.82
N LEU A 342 -1.67 6.80 6.33
CA LEU A 342 -2.82 7.14 7.17
C LEU A 342 -4.14 7.06 6.38
N ALA A 343 -4.18 7.59 5.16
CA ALA A 343 -5.35 7.47 4.29
C ALA A 343 -5.68 5.99 4.00
N ALA A 344 -4.68 5.15 3.73
CA ALA A 344 -4.86 3.72 3.49
C ALA A 344 -5.46 3.00 4.70
N VAL A 345 -4.95 3.28 5.91
CA VAL A 345 -5.51 2.72 7.16
C VAL A 345 -6.95 3.20 7.36
N LEU A 346 -7.24 4.49 7.18
CA LEU A 346 -8.58 5.04 7.37
C LEU A 346 -9.58 4.47 6.38
N VAL A 347 -9.25 4.41 5.09
CA VAL A 347 -10.14 3.84 4.06
C VAL A 347 -10.37 2.35 4.31
N THR A 348 -9.35 1.61 4.74
CA THR A 348 -9.49 0.18 5.06
C THR A 348 -10.42 -0.03 6.25
N LEU A 349 -10.24 0.73 7.34
CA LEU A 349 -11.04 0.56 8.57
C LEU A 349 -12.47 1.10 8.45
N PHE A 350 -12.66 2.19 7.70
CA PHE A 350 -13.96 2.82 7.50
C PHE A 350 -14.51 2.55 6.10
N TRP A 351 -14.20 1.38 5.54
CA TRP A 351 -14.58 1.06 4.17
C TRP A 351 -16.08 1.11 3.92
N GLN A 352 -16.89 0.61 4.86
CA GLN A 352 -18.34 0.52 4.70
C GLN A 352 -18.99 1.90 4.39
N PRO A 353 -18.82 2.95 5.21
CA PRO A 353 -19.38 4.27 4.89
C PRO A 353 -18.67 4.93 3.70
N VAL A 354 -17.38 4.64 3.50
CA VAL A 354 -16.63 5.15 2.34
C VAL A 354 -17.23 4.63 1.03
N TRP A 355 -17.54 3.34 0.95
CA TRP A 355 -18.11 2.72 -0.25
C TRP A 355 -19.54 3.17 -0.54
N ASP A 356 -20.37 3.33 0.50
CA ASP A 356 -21.74 3.83 0.34
C ASP A 356 -21.77 5.18 -0.40
N TRP A 357 -20.77 6.03 -0.13
CA TRP A 357 -20.61 7.31 -0.83
C TRP A 357 -19.83 7.18 -2.15
N ALA A 358 -18.73 6.44 -2.15
CA ALA A 358 -17.78 6.41 -3.27
C ALA A 358 -18.22 5.52 -4.43
N SER A 359 -19.11 4.54 -4.21
CA SER A 359 -19.58 3.61 -5.26
C SER A 359 -20.09 4.32 -6.51
N VAL A 360 -20.84 5.42 -6.34
CA VAL A 360 -21.37 6.26 -7.43
C VAL A 360 -20.27 6.82 -8.32
N LEU A 361 -19.06 7.07 -7.78
CA LEU A 361 -17.93 7.57 -8.57
C LEU A 361 -17.36 6.51 -9.52
N PHE A 362 -17.59 5.24 -9.24
CA PHE A 362 -17.06 4.11 -10.00
C PHE A 362 -18.04 3.55 -11.03
N ASP A 363 -19.29 4.02 -11.05
CA ASP A 363 -20.29 3.64 -12.05
C ASP A 363 -19.93 4.15 -13.46
N ASP A 364 -19.26 5.30 -13.56
CA ASP A 364 -18.74 5.86 -14.82
C ASP A 364 -17.22 6.04 -14.77
N VAL A 365 -16.51 4.97 -15.15
CA VAL A 365 -15.03 4.94 -15.18
C VAL A 365 -14.45 5.95 -16.16
N VAL A 366 -15.18 6.29 -17.23
CA VAL A 366 -14.72 7.29 -18.21
C VAL A 366 -14.75 8.66 -17.58
N GLN A 367 -15.85 9.02 -16.91
CA GLN A 367 -15.95 10.27 -16.16
C GLN A 367 -14.85 10.35 -15.09
N LEU A 368 -14.66 9.30 -14.30
CA LEU A 368 -13.59 9.25 -13.29
C LEU A 368 -12.20 9.49 -13.91
N GLY A 369 -11.90 8.81 -15.03
CA GLY A 369 -10.66 9.00 -15.76
C GLY A 369 -10.47 10.45 -16.25
N THR A 370 -11.53 11.08 -16.76
CA THR A 370 -11.47 12.50 -17.16
C THR A 370 -11.22 13.45 -16.00
N VAL A 371 -11.84 13.21 -14.84
CA VAL A 371 -11.62 14.00 -13.63
C VAL A 371 -10.18 13.87 -13.15
N LEU A 372 -9.66 12.64 -13.10
CA LEU A 372 -8.27 12.38 -12.73
C LEU A 372 -7.27 13.10 -13.66
N GLY A 373 -7.48 12.99 -14.98
CA GLY A 373 -6.65 13.68 -15.97
C GLY A 373 -6.70 15.21 -15.81
N LEU A 374 -7.89 15.76 -15.59
CA LEU A 374 -8.09 17.19 -15.37
C LEU A 374 -7.39 17.67 -14.09
N VAL A 375 -7.44 16.91 -13.00
CA VAL A 375 -6.71 17.23 -11.76
C VAL A 375 -5.20 17.28 -11.99
N VAL A 376 -4.63 16.31 -12.72
CA VAL A 376 -3.20 16.30 -13.06
C VAL A 376 -2.83 17.53 -13.89
N VAL A 377 -3.60 17.83 -14.94
CA VAL A 377 -3.35 18.98 -15.81
C VAL A 377 -3.47 20.29 -15.05
N LEU A 378 -4.52 20.47 -14.25
CA LEU A 378 -4.70 21.68 -13.44
C LEU A 378 -3.57 21.86 -12.41
N THR A 379 -3.10 20.76 -11.80
CA THR A 379 -1.97 20.82 -10.87
C THR A 379 -0.70 21.27 -11.60
N ALA A 380 -0.42 20.74 -12.79
CA ALA A 380 0.72 21.18 -13.59
C ALA A 380 0.61 22.66 -13.98
N VAL A 381 -0.56 23.10 -14.47
CA VAL A 381 -0.80 24.49 -14.89
C VAL A 381 -0.66 25.46 -13.70
N THR A 382 -1.24 25.14 -12.55
CA THR A 382 -1.16 25.99 -11.35
C THR A 382 0.27 26.13 -10.84
N LEU A 383 1.04 25.04 -10.82
CA LEU A 383 2.46 25.07 -10.45
C LEU A 383 3.32 25.84 -11.48
N SER A 384 3.05 25.71 -12.78
CA SER A 384 3.73 26.47 -13.82
C SER A 384 3.45 27.98 -13.70
N LEU A 385 2.19 28.35 -13.46
CA LEU A 385 1.80 29.74 -13.23
C LEU A 385 2.48 30.32 -11.99
N TRP A 386 2.51 29.54 -10.90
CA TRP A 386 3.19 29.93 -9.66
C TRP A 386 4.69 30.15 -9.88
N ARG A 387 5.36 29.24 -10.59
CA ARG A 387 6.78 29.37 -10.93
C ARG A 387 7.05 30.63 -11.74
N TRP A 388 6.19 30.93 -12.71
CA TRP A 388 6.29 32.14 -13.52
C TRP A 388 6.10 33.43 -12.70
N LEU A 389 5.08 33.47 -11.83
CA LEU A 389 4.83 34.61 -10.94
C LEU A 389 6.00 34.85 -9.97
N ARG A 390 6.55 33.77 -9.39
CA ARG A 390 7.70 33.84 -8.49
C ARG A 390 8.94 34.39 -9.20
N GLY A 391 9.19 33.95 -10.43
CA GLY A 391 10.29 34.47 -11.25
C GLY A 391 10.19 35.99 -11.50
N LYS A 392 8.98 36.50 -11.75
CA LYS A 392 8.76 37.94 -11.90
C LYS A 392 9.03 38.73 -10.62
N MET A 393 8.52 38.27 -9.47
CA MET A 393 8.72 38.96 -8.18
C MET A 393 10.21 39.07 -7.81
N GLN A 394 11.01 38.04 -8.13
CA GLN A 394 12.46 38.05 -7.89
C GLN A 394 13.24 38.96 -8.84
N SER A 395 12.70 39.26 -10.03
CA SER A 395 13.34 40.18 -10.98
C SER A 395 13.08 41.66 -10.71
N THR A 396 12.12 41.97 -9.84
CA THR A 396 11.71 43.34 -9.45
C THR A 396 12.32 43.82 -8.13
N VAL A 397 13.05 42.95 -7.42
CA VAL A 397 13.85 43.27 -6.22
C VAL A 397 15.31 43.22 -6.63
#